data_AF-A0A6N3J7F3-F1
#
_entry.id   AF-A0A6N3J7F3-F1
#
_cell.length_a   1.000
_cell.length_b   1.000
_cell.length_c   1.000
_cell.angle_alpha   90.00
_cell.angle_beta   90.00
_cell.angle_gamma   90.00
#
_symmetry.space_group_name_H-M   'P 1'
#
loop_
_entity.id
_entity.type
_entity.pdbx_description
1 polymer ?
#
loop_
_entity_poly.entity_id
_entity_poly.type
_entity_poly.pdbx_seq_one_letter_code
_entity_poly.pdbx_strand_id
1 'polypeptide(L)'
;MQANLPNDTWSRSNSTQPLSTVATSSPRNANLDAIRGLAVLGIFFMNIYFMGISFYGYAPHEMPPLSDHMIKVFNHFFIEGRFISLFSILFGVGLFIQYQRFSAKGLNAYPLLRSRLGWLMVFGLIHGIIIWPGDILFTYGISGFLALYYKDLSIGELKRKANIFIFGALVIITLVSLAGSDEPFTRESSLFALQYSAWTSSYADQLFLHLMQVGYMALVIPFTLMWFTAGLMLLGMALYQQGTFERGFSKSVLVKLVLASVTLSLLDTVLGLTKNTILVAFSDVLIMLSAIPMALIYIHIMVIICKNNPNRLTSLQNVGKLAFSLYILQSIVGVLVFRHLAPELLLSLDRWGYMLMAIVYSVVQLLLASLYLRYFKQGPLEKLWRHLAFKKHLQQQK
;
A
#
# COMPACT_ATOMS: atom_id res chain seq x y z
N MET A 1 52.23 -16.73 4.38
CA MET A 1 51.37 -16.35 5.53
C MET A 1 50.07 -15.79 4.98
N GLN A 2 49.09 -16.66 4.75
CA GLN A 2 47.73 -16.31 4.35
C GLN A 2 46.82 -16.74 5.50
N ALA A 3 46.12 -15.77 6.09
CA ALA A 3 45.19 -16.01 7.19
C ALA A 3 43.86 -16.53 6.60
N ASN A 4 43.54 -17.78 6.94
CA ASN A 4 42.27 -18.44 6.64
C ASN A 4 41.09 -17.70 7.28
N LEU A 5 40.13 -17.27 6.46
CA LEU A 5 38.78 -16.91 6.89
C LEU A 5 37.94 -18.19 7.06
N PRO A 6 36.97 -18.24 8.00
CA PRO A 6 36.16 -19.43 8.22
C PRO A 6 35.19 -19.66 7.04
N ASN A 7 35.11 -20.90 6.58
CA ASN A 7 34.23 -21.35 5.51
C ASN A 7 32.74 -21.07 5.81
N ASP A 8 32.07 -20.49 4.82
CA ASP A 8 30.62 -20.26 4.76
C ASP A 8 29.87 -21.61 4.70
N THR A 9 29.06 -21.91 5.71
CA THR A 9 28.24 -23.13 5.77
C THR A 9 26.93 -23.03 4.98
N TRP A 10 26.71 -21.98 4.18
CA TRP A 10 25.48 -21.81 3.39
C TRP A 10 25.57 -22.23 1.92
N SER A 11 26.61 -22.98 1.51
CA SER A 11 26.65 -23.61 0.18
C SER A 11 27.07 -25.09 0.23
N ARG A 12 26.08 -25.96 -0.04
CA ARG A 12 26.19 -27.41 -0.32
C ARG A 12 26.68 -28.31 0.82
N SER A 13 25.79 -29.17 1.31
CA SER A 13 26.17 -30.48 1.86
C SER A 13 25.55 -31.58 0.99
N ASN A 14 26.39 -32.20 0.15
CA ASN A 14 26.20 -33.58 -0.28
C ASN A 14 26.69 -34.47 0.86
N SER A 15 25.79 -35.17 1.53
CA SER A 15 26.13 -36.33 2.36
C SER A 15 24.98 -37.33 2.30
N THR A 16 25.29 -38.49 1.74
CA THR A 16 24.45 -39.67 1.56
C THR A 16 24.04 -40.28 2.90
N GLN A 17 22.73 -40.31 3.20
CA GLN A 17 21.96 -41.40 3.86
C GLN A 17 20.45 -41.03 3.87
N PRO A 18 19.52 -42.00 3.71
CA PRO A 18 18.15 -41.71 3.27
C PRO A 18 17.24 -41.39 4.46
N LEU A 19 17.07 -40.10 4.76
CA LEU A 19 15.98 -39.64 5.63
C LEU A 19 14.73 -39.39 4.78
N SER A 20 13.86 -40.39 4.78
CA SER A 20 12.46 -40.28 4.39
C SER A 20 11.76 -39.21 5.23
N THR A 21 11.55 -38.05 4.64
CA THR A 21 10.31 -37.25 4.71
C THR A 21 10.51 -36.04 3.82
N VAL A 22 9.82 -36.05 2.68
CA VAL A 22 9.72 -34.92 1.77
C VAL A 22 9.09 -33.77 2.55
N ALA A 23 9.92 -32.87 3.08
CA ALA A 23 9.49 -31.54 3.45
C ALA A 23 9.12 -30.82 2.15
N THR A 24 7.87 -30.97 1.72
CA THR A 24 7.33 -30.14 0.66
C THR A 24 7.43 -28.71 1.15
N SER A 25 8.34 -27.95 0.56
CA SER A 25 8.37 -26.50 0.71
C SER A 25 6.95 -26.01 0.44
N SER A 26 6.24 -25.54 1.46
CA SER A 26 4.87 -25.04 1.30
C SER A 26 4.86 -24.06 0.11
N PRO A 27 4.17 -24.39 -0.99
CA PRO A 27 4.26 -23.60 -2.21
C PRO A 27 3.86 -22.17 -1.87
N ARG A 28 4.75 -21.23 -2.22
CA ARG A 28 4.49 -19.81 -2.02
C ARG A 28 3.13 -19.48 -2.64
N ASN A 29 2.19 -18.99 -1.83
CA ASN A 29 0.81 -18.79 -2.26
C ASN A 29 0.78 -17.76 -3.41
N ALA A 30 0.63 -18.27 -4.64
CA ALA A 30 0.67 -17.51 -5.88
C ALA A 30 -0.43 -16.45 -5.93
N ASN A 31 -1.56 -16.67 -5.24
CA ASN A 31 -2.65 -15.71 -5.14
C ASN A 31 -2.19 -14.46 -4.38
N LEU A 32 -1.48 -14.61 -3.27
CA LEU A 32 -1.04 -13.47 -2.45
C LEU A 32 -0.05 -12.57 -3.18
N ASP A 33 0.88 -13.15 -3.95
CA ASP A 33 1.79 -12.35 -4.76
C ASP A 33 1.03 -11.63 -5.89
N ALA A 34 0.06 -12.28 -6.54
CA ALA A 34 -0.78 -11.63 -7.57
C ALA A 34 -1.60 -10.47 -7.00
N ILE A 35 -2.28 -10.66 -5.88
CA ILE A 35 -3.08 -9.60 -5.25
C ILE A 35 -2.17 -8.45 -4.79
N ARG A 36 -0.97 -8.74 -4.28
CA ARG A 36 0.01 -7.70 -3.93
C ARG A 36 0.48 -6.93 -5.16
N GLY A 37 0.66 -7.61 -6.29
CA GLY A 37 0.96 -6.99 -7.58
C GLY A 37 -0.14 -6.05 -8.04
N LEU A 38 -1.41 -6.47 -7.95
CA LEU A 38 -2.57 -5.61 -8.24
C LEU A 38 -2.57 -4.37 -7.35
N ALA A 39 -2.35 -4.56 -6.05
CA ALA A 39 -2.39 -3.49 -5.06
C ALA A 39 -1.31 -2.43 -5.31
N VAL A 40 -0.08 -2.83 -5.64
CA VAL A 40 1.01 -1.87 -5.91
C VAL A 40 0.89 -1.19 -7.27
N LEU A 41 0.27 -1.80 -8.29
CA LEU A 41 -0.03 -1.07 -9.52
C LEU A 41 -1.19 -0.10 -9.30
N GLY A 42 -2.24 -0.55 -8.61
CA GLY A 42 -3.43 0.23 -8.34
C GLY A 42 -3.18 1.45 -7.46
N ILE A 43 -2.27 1.38 -6.49
CA ILE A 43 -1.94 2.55 -5.65
C ILE A 43 -1.34 3.71 -6.46
N PHE A 44 -0.66 3.41 -7.56
CA PHE A 44 -0.06 4.43 -8.42
C PHE A 44 -1.10 5.36 -9.05
N PHE A 45 -2.29 4.83 -9.37
CA PHE A 45 -3.38 5.61 -9.95
C PHE A 45 -3.90 6.73 -9.04
N MET A 46 -3.75 6.57 -7.72
CA MET A 46 -4.03 7.66 -6.77
C MET A 46 -2.81 8.55 -6.57
N ASN A 47 -1.65 7.93 -6.34
CA ASN A 47 -0.47 8.67 -5.96
C ASN A 47 0.06 9.57 -7.08
N ILE A 48 -0.19 9.24 -8.34
CA ILE A 48 0.30 10.05 -9.47
C ILE A 48 -0.21 11.50 -9.41
N TYR A 49 -1.42 11.74 -8.89
CA TYR A 49 -1.94 13.09 -8.65
C TYR A 49 -1.12 13.84 -7.60
N PHE A 50 -0.83 13.16 -6.48
CA PHE A 50 -0.09 13.74 -5.36
C PHE A 50 1.42 13.86 -5.61
N MET A 51 1.99 13.04 -6.50
CA MET A 51 3.38 13.21 -6.95
C MET A 51 3.55 14.47 -7.80
N GLY A 52 2.45 15.02 -8.31
CA GLY A 52 2.45 16.29 -9.01
C GLY A 52 2.43 17.50 -8.07
N ILE A 53 1.55 17.50 -7.07
CA ILE A 53 1.41 18.61 -6.11
C ILE A 53 1.19 18.04 -4.71
N SER A 54 2.29 17.49 -4.16
CA SER A 54 2.52 16.85 -2.85
C SER A 54 1.32 16.54 -1.95
N PHE A 55 0.55 17.56 -1.60
CA PHE A 55 -0.36 17.59 -0.47
C PHE A 55 -1.85 17.52 -0.83
N TYR A 56 -2.26 18.15 -1.94
CA TYR A 56 -3.67 18.30 -2.29
C TYR A 56 -4.16 17.34 -3.38
N GLY A 57 -3.24 16.62 -4.03
CA GLY A 57 -3.58 15.67 -5.09
C GLY A 57 -3.94 16.38 -6.39
N TYR A 58 -5.10 16.05 -6.96
CA TYR A 58 -5.52 16.59 -8.25
C TYR A 58 -6.19 17.97 -8.09
N ALA A 59 -5.61 19.00 -8.71
CA ALA A 59 -6.24 20.31 -8.85
C ALA A 59 -7.10 20.33 -10.13
N PRO A 60 -8.44 20.38 -10.04
CA PRO A 60 -9.28 20.61 -11.22
C PRO A 60 -9.11 22.05 -11.74
N HIS A 61 -9.45 22.25 -13.02
CA HIS A 61 -9.80 23.58 -13.51
C HIS A 61 -11.12 24.04 -12.89
N GLU A 62 -11.34 25.34 -12.74
CA GLU A 62 -12.65 25.91 -12.35
C GLU A 62 -13.79 25.43 -13.26
N MET A 63 -13.50 25.27 -14.55
CA MET A 63 -14.37 24.63 -15.54
C MET A 63 -13.74 23.33 -16.02
N PRO A 64 -13.91 22.22 -15.28
CA PRO A 64 -13.29 20.95 -15.65
C PRO A 64 -13.97 20.34 -16.88
N PRO A 65 -13.21 19.65 -17.75
CA PRO A 65 -13.78 18.94 -18.89
C PRO A 65 -14.67 17.77 -18.43
N LEU A 66 -15.55 17.28 -19.32
CA LEU A 66 -16.40 16.12 -19.01
C LEU A 66 -15.59 14.86 -18.64
N SER A 67 -14.39 14.70 -19.24
CA SER A 67 -13.46 13.61 -18.92
C SER A 67 -13.11 13.57 -17.43
N ASP A 68 -12.92 14.71 -16.79
CA ASP A 68 -12.62 14.82 -15.37
C ASP A 68 -13.75 14.27 -14.51
N HIS A 69 -14.99 14.61 -14.83
CA HIS A 69 -16.15 14.10 -14.10
C HIS A 69 -16.29 12.59 -14.25
N MET A 70 -16.15 12.07 -15.48
CA MET A 70 -16.22 10.63 -15.74
C MET A 70 -15.15 9.86 -14.98
N ILE A 71 -13.90 10.36 -14.99
CA ILE A 71 -12.79 9.73 -14.27
C ILE A 71 -12.94 9.90 -12.75
N LYS A 72 -13.47 11.02 -12.26
CA LYS A 72 -13.77 11.18 -10.83
C LYS A 72 -14.78 10.13 -10.37
N VAL A 73 -15.90 9.97 -11.08
CA VAL A 73 -16.90 8.94 -10.77
C VAL A 73 -16.28 7.53 -10.86
N PHE A 74 -15.50 7.25 -11.90
CA PHE A 74 -14.81 5.97 -12.01
C PHE A 74 -13.86 5.72 -10.81
N ASN A 75 -13.08 6.72 -10.42
CA ASN A 75 -12.16 6.63 -9.28
C ASN A 75 -12.92 6.39 -7.97
N HIS A 76 -14.04 7.08 -7.75
CA HIS A 76 -14.91 6.91 -6.58
C HIS A 76 -15.48 5.49 -6.51
N PHE A 77 -15.61 4.75 -7.61
CA PHE A 77 -16.12 3.37 -7.66
C PHE A 77 -15.05 2.27 -7.73
N PHE A 78 -13.86 2.53 -8.28
CA PHE A 78 -12.86 1.48 -8.53
C PHE A 78 -11.43 1.77 -8.08
N ILE A 79 -11.06 2.99 -7.70
CA ILE A 79 -9.66 3.29 -7.37
C ILE A 79 -9.49 3.84 -5.96
N GLU A 80 -10.22 4.90 -5.62
CA GLU A 80 -10.03 5.71 -4.42
C GLU A 80 -10.19 4.89 -3.13
N GLY A 81 -9.19 4.96 -2.23
CA GLY A 81 -9.11 4.22 -0.96
C GLY A 81 -8.91 2.69 -1.09
N ARG A 82 -9.28 2.06 -2.21
CA ARG A 82 -9.37 0.60 -2.38
C ARG A 82 -8.02 -0.08 -2.34
N PHE A 83 -7.03 0.47 -3.02
CA PHE A 83 -5.70 -0.16 -3.10
C PHE A 83 -4.91 0.01 -1.80
N ILE A 84 -5.12 1.11 -1.05
CA ILE A 84 -4.62 1.25 0.33
C ILE A 84 -5.26 0.17 1.20
N SER A 85 -6.57 -0.03 1.07
CA SER A 85 -7.30 -1.01 1.86
C SER A 85 -6.84 -2.43 1.56
N LEU A 86 -6.72 -2.77 0.28
CA LEU A 86 -6.21 -4.04 -0.22
C LEU A 86 -4.79 -4.32 0.25
N PHE A 87 -3.89 -3.33 0.12
CA PHE A 87 -2.50 -3.46 0.52
C PHE A 87 -2.37 -3.59 2.05
N SER A 88 -3.19 -2.88 2.83
CA SER A 88 -3.23 -2.99 4.31
C SER A 88 -3.66 -4.38 4.76
N ILE A 89 -4.73 -4.92 4.16
CA ILE A 89 -5.21 -6.29 4.42
C ILE A 89 -4.08 -7.28 4.13
N LEU A 90 -3.46 -7.20 2.95
CA LEU A 90 -2.36 -8.08 2.55
C LEU A 90 -1.11 -7.93 3.41
N PHE A 91 -0.84 -6.74 3.95
CA PHE A 91 0.27 -6.51 4.86
C PHE A 91 0.05 -7.28 6.17
N GLY A 92 -1.16 -7.24 6.74
CA GLY A 92 -1.54 -8.02 7.91
C GLY A 92 -1.40 -9.53 7.67
N VAL A 93 -1.86 -10.02 6.51
CA VAL A 93 -1.66 -11.42 6.09
C VAL A 93 -0.17 -11.76 6.00
N GLY A 94 0.63 -10.91 5.34
CA GLY A 94 2.06 -11.10 5.19
C GLY A 94 2.80 -11.16 6.53
N LEU A 95 2.41 -10.32 7.48
CA LEU A 95 2.95 -10.28 8.84
C LEU A 95 2.65 -11.57 9.60
N PHE A 96 1.41 -12.05 9.55
CA PHE A 96 0.98 -13.29 10.20
C PHE A 96 1.65 -14.53 9.58
N ILE A 97 1.77 -14.61 8.25
CA ILE A 97 2.51 -15.68 7.56
C ILE A 97 3.99 -15.67 7.97
N GLN A 98 4.62 -14.49 8.02
CA GLN A 98 6.02 -14.38 8.44
C GLN A 98 6.21 -14.83 9.89
N TYR A 99 5.28 -14.48 10.78
CA TYR A 99 5.29 -14.92 12.17
C TYR A 99 5.28 -16.45 12.26
N GLN A 100 4.30 -17.10 11.63
CA GLN A 100 4.22 -18.57 11.61
C GLN A 100 5.49 -19.21 11.02
N ARG A 101 6.00 -18.69 9.91
CA ARG A 101 7.19 -19.24 9.23
C ARG A 101 8.46 -19.12 10.05
N PHE A 102 8.64 -18.02 10.78
CA PHE A 102 9.81 -17.87 11.66
C PHE A 102 9.68 -18.75 12.90
N SER A 103 8.50 -18.80 13.52
CA SER A 103 8.24 -19.68 14.67
C SER A 103 8.44 -21.17 14.32
N ALA A 104 7.94 -21.61 13.16
CA ALA A 104 8.12 -22.98 12.67
C ALA A 104 9.58 -23.36 12.39
N LYS A 105 10.46 -22.37 12.22
CA LYS A 105 11.91 -22.56 12.06
C LYS A 105 12.68 -22.46 13.39
N GLY A 106 11.99 -22.39 14.52
CA GLY A 106 12.61 -22.20 15.84
C GLY A 106 13.25 -20.82 16.05
N LEU A 107 12.93 -19.84 15.20
CA LEU A 107 13.44 -18.48 15.34
C LEU A 107 12.55 -17.67 16.29
N ASN A 108 13.16 -16.71 16.99
CA ASN A 108 12.43 -15.69 17.75
C ASN A 108 11.71 -14.71 16.79
N ALA A 109 10.53 -15.12 16.32
CA ALA A 109 9.77 -14.44 15.28
C ALA A 109 9.39 -13.00 15.63
N TYR A 110 9.00 -12.77 16.90
CA TYR A 110 8.50 -11.46 17.33
C TYR A 110 9.58 -10.35 17.28
N PRO A 111 10.79 -10.53 17.87
CA PRO A 111 11.90 -9.57 17.69
C PRO A 111 12.28 -9.32 16.23
N LEU A 112 12.33 -10.37 15.40
CA LEU A 112 12.64 -10.25 13.98
C LEU A 112 11.61 -9.38 13.24
N LEU A 113 10.33 -9.63 13.47
CA LEU A 113 9.25 -8.85 12.87
C LEU A 113 9.25 -7.40 13.37
N ARG A 114 9.51 -7.16 14.67
CA ARG A 114 9.70 -5.81 15.20
C ARG A 114 10.85 -5.08 14.52
N SER A 115 11.98 -5.74 14.28
CA SER A 115 13.09 -5.13 13.54
C SER A 115 12.72 -4.82 12.09
N ARG A 116 11.99 -5.72 11.41
CA ARG A 116 11.48 -5.49 10.05
C ARG A 116 10.58 -4.27 9.98
N LEU A 117 9.61 -4.16 10.89
CA LEU A 117 8.71 -3.00 10.97
C LEU A 117 9.48 -1.71 11.31
N GLY A 118 10.46 -1.80 12.22
CA GLY A 118 11.40 -0.73 12.53
C GLY A 118 12.08 -0.14 11.30
N TRP A 119 12.72 -1.01 10.50
CA TRP A 119 13.38 -0.60 9.26
C TRP A 119 12.40 -0.11 8.19
N LEU A 120 11.17 -0.64 8.16
CA LEU A 120 10.15 -0.16 7.23
C LEU A 120 9.79 1.31 7.51
N MET A 121 9.68 1.69 8.79
CA MET A 121 9.49 3.09 9.18
C MET A 121 10.68 3.96 8.79
N VAL A 122 11.91 3.47 8.96
CA VAL A 122 13.11 4.21 8.54
C VAL A 122 13.12 4.44 7.03
N PHE A 123 12.79 3.42 6.23
CA PHE A 123 12.63 3.59 4.79
C PHE A 123 11.52 4.59 4.45
N GLY A 124 10.40 4.55 5.18
CA GLY A 124 9.32 5.50 5.01
C GLY A 124 9.72 6.94 5.29
N LEU A 125 10.47 7.20 6.36
CA LEU A 125 11.01 8.53 6.68
C LEU A 125 12.00 9.01 5.62
N ILE A 126 12.92 8.15 5.18
CA ILE A 126 13.88 8.49 4.12
C ILE A 126 13.14 8.81 2.81
N HIS A 127 12.19 7.96 2.42
CA HIS A 127 11.36 8.17 1.23
C HIS A 127 10.55 9.46 1.34
N GLY A 128 9.87 9.67 2.46
CA GLY A 128 9.05 10.84 2.74
C GLY A 128 9.81 12.16 2.66
N ILE A 129 11.01 12.21 3.25
CA ILE A 129 11.82 13.43 3.32
C ILE A 129 12.55 13.68 2.00
N ILE A 130 13.19 12.65 1.43
CA ILE A 130 14.13 12.82 0.31
C ILE A 130 13.44 12.76 -1.04
N ILE A 131 12.38 11.95 -1.18
CA ILE A 131 11.73 11.68 -2.47
C ILE A 131 10.38 12.38 -2.56
N TRP A 132 9.42 11.96 -1.74
CA TRP A 132 8.04 12.44 -1.80
C TRP A 132 7.31 12.15 -0.48
N PRO A 133 6.66 13.15 0.15
CA PRO A 133 6.13 13.04 1.52
C PRO A 133 4.84 12.22 1.64
N GLY A 134 4.19 11.80 0.54
CA GLY A 134 3.04 10.89 0.55
C GLY A 134 3.37 9.42 0.84
N ASP A 135 4.32 9.17 1.75
CA ASP A 135 4.78 7.84 2.12
C ASP A 135 3.72 7.05 2.90
N ILE A 136 3.54 5.78 2.54
CA ILE A 136 2.67 4.84 3.28
C ILE A 136 3.46 3.87 4.18
N LEU A 137 4.77 3.76 3.98
CA LEU A 137 5.61 2.76 4.66
C LEU A 137 5.74 3.05 6.15
N PHE A 138 5.85 4.32 6.54
CA PHE A 138 5.89 4.75 7.93
C PHE A 138 4.58 4.38 8.64
N THR A 139 3.44 4.74 8.06
CA THR A 139 2.11 4.36 8.55
C THR A 139 2.01 2.84 8.73
N TYR A 140 2.46 2.08 7.74
CA TYR A 140 2.38 0.61 7.79
C TYR A 140 3.32 -0.01 8.81
N GLY A 141 4.48 0.59 9.04
CA GLY A 141 5.39 0.18 10.10
C GLY A 141 4.73 0.31 11.47
N ILE A 142 4.15 1.47 11.79
CA ILE A 142 3.47 1.73 13.07
C ILE A 142 2.24 0.83 13.22
N SER A 143 1.35 0.81 12.23
CA SER A 143 0.15 -0.04 12.23
C SER A 143 0.50 -1.52 12.33
N GLY A 144 1.60 -1.93 11.70
CA GLY A 144 2.12 -3.28 11.78
C GLY A 144 2.61 -3.66 13.18
N PHE A 145 3.17 -2.73 13.96
CA PHE A 145 3.51 -3.01 15.37
C PHE A 145 2.26 -3.30 16.19
N LEU A 146 1.21 -2.50 16.00
CA LEU A 146 -0.07 -2.68 16.66
C LEU A 146 -0.72 -4.00 16.23
N ALA A 147 -0.73 -4.31 14.94
CA ALA A 147 -1.26 -5.57 14.43
C ALA A 147 -0.47 -6.79 14.93
N LEU A 148 0.87 -6.69 15.02
CA LEU A 148 1.74 -7.75 15.53
C LEU A 148 1.43 -8.08 17.00
N TYR A 149 1.05 -7.09 17.79
CA TYR A 149 0.66 -7.30 19.19
C TYR A 149 -0.54 -8.23 19.32
N TYR A 150 -1.52 -8.14 18.41
CA TYR A 150 -2.75 -8.93 18.44
C TYR A 150 -2.72 -10.23 17.63
N LYS A 151 -1.54 -10.64 17.12
CA LYS A 151 -1.39 -11.80 16.22
C LYS A 151 -1.93 -13.13 16.78
N ASP A 152 -1.94 -13.30 18.11
CA ASP A 152 -2.32 -14.54 18.79
C ASP A 152 -3.82 -14.59 19.15
N LEU A 153 -4.59 -13.54 18.83
CA LEU A 153 -6.03 -13.51 19.07
C LEU A 153 -6.78 -14.50 18.18
N SER A 154 -7.92 -14.97 18.67
CA SER A 154 -8.84 -15.79 17.87
C SER A 154 -9.44 -15.00 16.71
N ILE A 155 -9.94 -15.70 15.69
CA ILE A 155 -10.58 -15.08 14.50
C ILE A 155 -11.69 -14.09 14.90
N GLY A 156 -12.52 -14.45 15.89
CA GLY A 156 -13.61 -13.60 16.36
C GLY A 156 -13.11 -12.32 17.03
N GLU A 157 -12.06 -12.43 17.84
CA GLU A 157 -11.45 -11.29 18.52
C GLU A 157 -10.69 -10.38 17.57
N LEU A 158 -9.99 -10.94 16.58
CA LEU A 158 -9.34 -10.18 15.51
C LEU A 158 -10.37 -9.34 14.75
N LYS A 159 -11.51 -9.93 14.36
CA LYS A 159 -12.60 -9.19 13.70
C LYS A 159 -13.20 -8.12 14.59
N ARG A 160 -13.42 -8.41 15.87
CA ARG A 160 -13.93 -7.42 16.85
C ARG A 160 -12.96 -6.24 16.97
N LYS A 161 -11.66 -6.49 17.13
CA LYS A 161 -10.64 -5.44 17.21
C LYS A 161 -10.50 -4.67 15.91
N ALA A 162 -10.53 -5.35 14.76
CA ALA A 162 -10.57 -4.71 13.45
C ALA A 162 -11.73 -3.71 13.34
N ASN A 163 -12.95 -4.12 13.71
CA ASN A 163 -14.12 -3.26 13.67
C ASN A 163 -14.00 -2.06 14.61
N ILE A 164 -13.50 -2.26 15.85
CA ILE A 164 -13.27 -1.16 16.80
C ILE A 164 -12.27 -0.15 16.23
N PHE A 165 -11.16 -0.62 15.66
CA PHE A 165 -10.12 0.26 15.12
C PHE A 165 -10.59 1.02 13.88
N ILE A 166 -11.28 0.33 12.97
CA ILE A 166 -11.84 0.96 11.77
C ILE A 166 -12.90 1.99 12.18
N PHE A 167 -13.84 1.63 13.05
CA PHE A 167 -14.89 2.55 13.50
C PHE A 167 -14.29 3.78 14.22
N GLY A 168 -13.35 3.56 15.15
CA GLY A 168 -12.67 4.66 15.85
C GLY A 168 -11.94 5.58 14.88
N ALA A 169 -11.25 5.03 13.88
CA ALA A 169 -10.58 5.83 12.85
C ALA A 169 -11.57 6.65 12.02
N LEU A 170 -12.70 6.04 11.61
CA LEU A 170 -13.73 6.73 10.84
C LEU A 170 -14.34 7.89 11.63
N VAL A 171 -14.62 7.71 12.93
CA VAL A 171 -15.10 8.81 13.80
C VAL A 171 -14.11 9.96 13.83
N ILE A 172 -12.82 9.69 14.03
CA ILE A 172 -11.81 10.77 14.09
C ILE A 172 -11.67 11.45 12.74
N ILE A 173 -11.66 10.70 11.63
CA ILE A 173 -11.63 11.27 10.28
C ILE A 173 -12.84 12.18 10.06
N THR A 174 -14.05 11.76 10.44
CA THR A 174 -15.24 12.63 10.34
C THR A 174 -15.04 13.94 11.11
N LEU A 175 -14.55 13.88 12.35
CA LEU A 175 -14.33 15.08 13.18
C LEU A 175 -13.27 16.01 12.57
N VAL A 176 -12.20 15.45 12.01
CA VAL A 176 -11.15 16.23 11.31
C VAL A 176 -11.70 16.86 10.04
N SER A 177 -12.44 16.11 9.20
CA SER A 177 -13.03 16.63 7.97
C SER A 177 -14.05 17.74 8.24
N LEU A 178 -14.82 17.65 9.33
CA LEU A 178 -15.76 18.71 9.75
C LEU A 178 -15.05 19.98 10.26
N ALA A 179 -13.78 19.89 10.64
CA ALA A 179 -12.98 21.03 11.09
C ALA A 179 -12.15 21.69 9.96
N GLY A 180 -12.16 21.12 8.75
CA GLY A 180 -11.40 21.61 7.61
C GLY A 180 -11.90 22.96 7.07
N SER A 181 -11.00 23.73 6.46
CA SER A 181 -11.29 25.04 5.86
C SER A 181 -11.75 24.94 4.41
N ASP A 182 -12.66 25.83 4.02
CA ASP A 182 -13.37 25.87 2.72
C ASP A 182 -12.57 26.48 1.55
N GLU A 183 -11.23 26.57 1.62
CA GLU A 183 -10.48 27.18 0.51
C GLU A 183 -10.50 26.26 -0.72
N PRO A 184 -11.06 26.72 -1.87
CA PRO A 184 -11.11 25.92 -3.08
C PRO A 184 -9.68 25.72 -3.64
N PHE A 185 -9.34 24.46 -3.87
CA PHE A 185 -8.09 24.08 -4.52
C PHE A 185 -8.34 23.78 -6.01
N THR A 186 -8.25 24.82 -6.83
CA THR A 186 -8.32 24.75 -8.31
C THR A 186 -7.02 25.26 -8.91
N ARG A 187 -6.75 24.95 -10.18
CA ARG A 187 -5.53 25.43 -10.87
C ARG A 187 -5.43 26.95 -10.93
N GLU A 188 -6.57 27.60 -10.95
CA GLU A 188 -6.71 29.05 -11.00
C GLU A 188 -6.59 29.71 -9.61
N SER A 189 -6.56 28.92 -8.52
CA SER A 189 -6.50 29.47 -7.16
C SER A 189 -5.09 29.92 -6.75
N SER A 190 -5.02 30.92 -5.87
CA SER A 190 -3.75 31.42 -5.31
C SER A 190 -3.01 30.33 -4.54
N LEU A 191 -3.74 29.45 -3.86
CA LEU A 191 -3.19 28.31 -3.14
C LEU A 191 -2.48 27.34 -4.08
N PHE A 192 -3.04 27.05 -5.25
CA PHE A 192 -2.36 26.23 -6.25
C PHE A 192 -1.08 26.90 -6.75
N ALA A 193 -1.12 28.19 -7.07
CA ALA A 193 0.08 28.92 -7.51
C ALA A 193 1.21 28.90 -6.46
N LEU A 194 0.87 29.04 -5.18
CA LEU A 194 1.82 28.90 -4.07
C LEU A 194 2.41 27.47 -4.02
N GLN A 195 1.58 26.44 -4.12
CA GLN A 195 2.04 25.05 -4.08
C GLN A 195 2.89 24.70 -5.30
N TYR A 196 2.50 25.16 -6.49
CA TYR A 196 3.24 24.92 -7.72
C TYR A 196 4.63 25.58 -7.70
N SER A 197 4.72 26.83 -7.23
CA SER A 197 6.00 27.52 -7.07
C SER A 197 6.89 26.87 -6.00
N ALA A 198 6.30 26.43 -4.88
CA ALA A 198 7.02 25.66 -3.86
C ALA A 198 7.51 24.32 -4.41
N TRP A 199 6.72 23.62 -5.23
CA TRP A 199 7.07 22.33 -5.83
C TRP A 199 8.16 22.42 -6.91
N THR A 200 8.30 23.59 -7.55
CA THR A 200 9.33 23.87 -8.56
C THR A 200 10.54 24.63 -7.99
N SER A 201 10.57 24.87 -6.68
CA SER A 201 11.67 25.52 -5.95
C SER A 201 12.94 24.67 -5.85
N SER A 202 13.98 25.22 -5.19
CA SER A 202 15.25 24.53 -5.00
C SER A 202 15.09 23.20 -4.23
N TYR A 203 16.04 22.27 -4.41
CA TYR A 203 15.98 21.00 -3.69
C TYR A 203 16.09 21.16 -2.17
N ALA A 204 16.81 22.17 -1.69
CA ALA A 204 16.92 22.46 -0.26
C ALA A 204 15.58 22.92 0.34
N ASP A 205 14.89 23.84 -0.33
CA ASP A 205 13.57 24.32 0.11
C ASP A 205 12.56 23.17 0.15
N GLN A 206 12.63 22.28 -0.82
CA GLN A 206 11.75 21.11 -0.86
C GLN A 206 12.05 20.10 0.22
N LEU A 207 13.31 19.81 0.51
CA LEU A 207 13.67 18.96 1.64
C LEU A 207 13.10 19.51 2.95
N PHE A 208 13.13 20.84 3.12
CA PHE A 208 12.54 21.49 4.27
C PHE A 208 11.01 21.33 4.29
N LEU A 209 10.32 21.57 3.16
CA LEU A 209 8.88 21.36 3.04
C LEU A 209 8.48 19.90 3.30
N HIS A 210 9.21 18.95 2.74
CA HIS A 210 8.98 17.52 2.96
C HIS A 210 9.20 17.15 4.43
N LEU A 211 10.25 17.68 5.07
CA LEU A 211 10.50 17.46 6.49
C LEU A 211 9.34 17.96 7.35
N MET A 212 8.81 19.15 7.05
CA MET A 212 7.64 19.69 7.75
C MET A 212 6.39 18.84 7.50
N GLN A 213 6.13 18.43 6.25
CA GLN A 213 4.98 17.59 5.91
C GLN A 213 5.07 16.20 6.55
N VAL A 214 6.23 15.55 6.50
CA VAL A 214 6.48 14.26 7.15
C VAL A 214 6.36 14.40 8.67
N GLY A 215 6.87 15.49 9.26
CA GLY A 215 6.71 15.79 10.68
C GLY A 215 5.25 15.93 11.09
N TYR A 216 4.48 16.69 10.33
CA TYR A 216 3.03 16.84 10.51
C TYR A 216 2.30 15.50 10.38
N MET A 217 2.57 14.74 9.31
CA MET A 217 1.95 13.42 9.10
C MET A 217 2.33 12.45 10.23
N ALA A 218 3.59 12.42 10.67
CA ALA A 218 4.02 11.56 11.77
C ALA A 218 3.29 11.87 13.09
N LEU A 219 2.92 13.14 13.31
CA LEU A 219 2.10 13.56 14.44
C LEU A 219 0.63 13.17 14.28
N VAL A 220 0.06 13.29 13.07
CA VAL A 220 -1.37 13.05 12.80
C VAL A 220 -1.70 11.56 12.63
N ILE A 221 -0.79 10.75 12.08
CA ILE A 221 -1.01 9.32 11.78
C ILE A 221 -1.50 8.52 13.01
N PRO A 222 -0.89 8.65 14.21
CA PRO A 222 -1.35 7.95 15.42
C PRO A 222 -2.79 8.28 15.83
N PHE A 223 -3.33 9.40 15.39
CA PHE A 223 -4.71 9.80 15.67
C PHE A 223 -5.68 9.48 14.52
N THR A 224 -5.18 9.08 13.34
CA THR A 224 -6.00 8.90 12.13
C THR A 224 -5.73 7.55 11.45
N LEU A 225 -4.89 7.54 10.40
CA LEU A 225 -4.67 6.42 9.48
C LEU A 225 -4.07 5.18 10.16
N MET A 226 -3.37 5.32 11.29
CA MET A 226 -2.80 4.18 12.02
C MET A 226 -3.89 3.18 12.40
N TRP A 227 -4.99 3.66 12.99
CA TRP A 227 -6.07 2.79 13.47
C TRP A 227 -6.80 2.13 12.31
N PHE A 228 -7.08 2.89 11.23
CA PHE A 228 -7.74 2.35 10.05
C PHE A 228 -6.92 1.22 9.42
N THR A 229 -5.64 1.48 9.13
CA THR A 229 -4.74 0.50 8.50
C THR A 229 -4.45 -0.69 9.42
N ALA A 230 -4.27 -0.48 10.73
CA ALA A 230 -4.12 -1.57 11.70
C ALA A 230 -5.39 -2.44 11.75
N GLY A 231 -6.58 -1.85 11.76
CA GLY A 231 -7.84 -2.58 11.72
C GLY A 231 -7.98 -3.45 10.47
N LEU A 232 -7.59 -2.93 9.31
CA LEU A 232 -7.53 -3.70 8.06
C LEU A 232 -6.48 -4.80 8.08
N MET A 233 -5.32 -4.58 8.70
CA MET A 233 -4.32 -5.63 8.89
C MET A 233 -4.88 -6.78 9.75
N LEU A 234 -5.57 -6.47 10.86
CA LEU A 234 -6.23 -7.47 11.71
C LEU A 234 -7.34 -8.22 10.97
N LEU A 235 -8.15 -7.50 10.17
CA LEU A 235 -9.14 -8.11 9.28
C LEU A 235 -8.48 -9.08 8.31
N GLY A 236 -7.36 -8.70 7.71
CA GLY A 236 -6.57 -9.57 6.84
C GLY A 236 -6.08 -10.84 7.54
N MET A 237 -5.54 -10.72 8.74
CA MET A 237 -5.13 -11.90 9.55
C MET A 237 -6.31 -12.84 9.80
N ALA A 238 -7.47 -12.30 10.17
CA ALA A 238 -8.67 -13.10 10.40
C ALA A 238 -9.15 -13.81 9.12
N LEU A 239 -9.21 -13.10 7.99
CA LEU A 239 -9.63 -13.67 6.70
C LEU A 239 -8.66 -14.74 6.19
N TYR A 240 -7.37 -14.57 6.43
CA TYR A 240 -6.37 -15.57 6.11
C TYR A 240 -6.53 -16.84 6.94
N GLN A 241 -6.74 -16.72 8.26
CA GLN A 241 -7.04 -17.88 9.10
C GLN A 241 -8.33 -18.61 8.69
N GLN A 242 -9.28 -17.91 8.08
CA GLN A 242 -10.51 -18.50 7.53
C GLN A 242 -10.33 -19.16 6.15
N GLY A 243 -9.14 -19.08 5.54
CA GLY A 243 -8.88 -19.66 4.21
C GLY A 243 -9.48 -18.86 3.05
N THR A 244 -9.80 -17.57 3.24
CA THR A 244 -10.40 -16.72 2.21
C THR A 244 -9.48 -16.52 1.00
N PHE A 245 -8.16 -16.50 1.21
CA PHE A 245 -7.17 -16.30 0.13
C PHE A 245 -6.93 -17.55 -0.73
N GLU A 246 -7.47 -18.69 -0.30
CA GLU A 246 -7.43 -19.97 -1.01
C GLU A 246 -8.77 -20.28 -1.67
N ARG A 247 -9.89 -20.00 -0.98
CA ARG A 247 -11.24 -20.41 -1.41
C ARG A 247 -12.06 -19.29 -2.04
N GLY A 248 -11.75 -18.03 -1.71
CA GLY A 248 -12.62 -16.89 -1.97
C GLY A 248 -13.84 -16.87 -1.04
N PHE A 249 -14.74 -15.91 -1.30
CA PHE A 249 -16.03 -15.79 -0.61
C PHE A 249 -17.13 -16.67 -1.21
N SER A 250 -18.13 -17.03 -0.39
CA SER A 250 -19.37 -17.63 -0.88
C SER A 250 -20.20 -16.62 -1.70
N LYS A 251 -21.10 -17.13 -2.54
CA LYS A 251 -22.00 -16.30 -3.37
C LYS A 251 -22.81 -15.30 -2.53
N SER A 252 -23.33 -15.72 -1.38
CA SER A 252 -24.13 -14.87 -0.49
C SER A 252 -23.32 -13.73 0.12
N VAL A 253 -22.07 -13.99 0.53
CA VAL A 253 -21.16 -12.96 1.03
C VAL A 253 -20.75 -12.01 -0.11
N LEU A 254 -20.43 -12.55 -1.29
CA LEU A 254 -20.07 -11.73 -2.45
C LEU A 254 -21.18 -10.76 -2.85
N VAL A 255 -22.45 -11.20 -2.90
CA VAL A 255 -23.58 -10.31 -3.19
C VAL A 255 -23.68 -9.19 -2.16
N LYS A 256 -23.53 -9.48 -0.86
CA LYS A 256 -23.53 -8.45 0.18
C LYS A 256 -22.39 -7.44 0.01
N LEU A 257 -21.18 -7.92 -0.34
CA LEU A 257 -20.04 -7.05 -0.61
C LEU A 257 -20.28 -6.16 -1.84
N VAL A 258 -20.83 -6.72 -2.92
CA VAL A 258 -21.16 -5.97 -4.15
C VAL A 258 -22.21 -4.90 -3.85
N LEU A 259 -23.30 -5.25 -3.19
CA LEU A 259 -24.34 -4.30 -2.80
C LEU A 259 -23.78 -3.20 -1.90
N ALA A 260 -23.02 -3.55 -0.87
CA ALA A 260 -22.38 -2.57 0.01
C ALA A 260 -21.44 -1.65 -0.77
N SER A 261 -20.59 -2.20 -1.65
CA SER A 261 -19.66 -1.43 -2.46
C SER A 261 -20.38 -0.46 -3.39
N VAL A 262 -21.42 -0.91 -4.11
CA VAL A 262 -22.16 -0.08 -5.04
C VAL A 262 -22.91 1.02 -4.30
N THR A 263 -23.65 0.68 -3.24
CA THR A 263 -24.44 1.65 -2.48
C THR A 263 -23.56 2.71 -1.82
N LEU A 264 -22.46 2.31 -1.18
CA LEU A 264 -21.56 3.25 -0.52
C LEU A 264 -20.79 4.13 -1.51
N SER A 265 -20.33 3.57 -2.63
CA SER A 265 -19.62 4.36 -3.66
C SER A 265 -20.57 5.33 -4.38
N LEU A 266 -21.84 4.94 -4.58
CA LEU A 266 -22.86 5.83 -5.12
C LEU A 266 -23.16 6.98 -4.15
N LEU A 267 -23.34 6.67 -2.87
CA LEU A 267 -23.59 7.68 -1.85
C LEU A 267 -22.41 8.65 -1.75
N ASP A 268 -21.18 8.13 -1.69
CA ASP A 268 -19.95 8.92 -1.75
C ASP A 268 -19.93 9.84 -2.99
N THR A 269 -20.15 9.29 -4.18
CA THR A 269 -20.18 10.08 -5.42
C THR A 269 -21.21 11.21 -5.36
N VAL A 270 -22.42 10.93 -4.84
CA VAL A 270 -23.47 11.94 -4.72
C VAL A 270 -23.05 13.04 -3.74
N LEU A 271 -22.51 12.68 -2.57
CA LEU A 271 -22.09 13.65 -1.54
C LEU A 271 -20.88 14.49 -1.99
N GLY A 272 -19.86 13.85 -2.57
CA GLY A 272 -18.62 14.49 -3.03
C GLY A 272 -18.75 15.31 -4.31
N LEU A 273 -19.92 15.32 -4.95
CA LEU A 273 -20.27 16.23 -6.06
C LEU A 273 -21.13 17.41 -5.60
N THR A 274 -21.55 17.44 -4.33
CA THR A 274 -22.29 18.60 -3.79
C THR A 274 -21.36 19.78 -3.50
N LYS A 275 -21.95 20.98 -3.37
CA LYS A 275 -21.26 22.18 -2.88
C LYS A 275 -21.33 22.34 -1.36
N ASN A 276 -22.02 21.45 -0.66
CA ASN A 276 -22.22 21.54 0.78
C ASN A 276 -21.03 20.90 1.49
N THR A 277 -20.27 21.69 2.23
CA THR A 277 -19.00 21.29 2.85
C THR A 277 -19.18 20.21 3.90
N ILE A 278 -20.28 20.25 4.66
CA ILE A 278 -20.64 19.20 5.63
C ILE A 278 -20.89 17.88 4.90
N LEU A 279 -21.64 17.89 3.80
CA LEU A 279 -21.89 16.67 3.02
C LEU A 279 -20.61 16.11 2.39
N VAL A 280 -19.72 16.99 1.90
CA VAL A 280 -18.40 16.60 1.40
C VAL A 280 -17.55 15.96 2.49
N ALA A 281 -17.57 16.47 3.72
CA ALA A 281 -16.87 15.85 4.85
C ALA A 281 -17.37 14.41 5.14
N PHE A 282 -18.66 14.13 4.95
CA PHE A 282 -19.18 12.76 5.03
C PHE A 282 -18.73 11.88 3.85
N SER A 283 -18.46 12.47 2.68
CA SER A 283 -17.88 11.78 1.52
C SER A 283 -16.54 11.12 1.88
N ASP A 284 -15.64 11.84 2.57
CA ASP A 284 -14.31 11.32 2.97
C ASP A 284 -14.40 10.01 3.77
N VAL A 285 -15.41 9.91 4.62
CA VAL A 285 -15.69 8.75 5.45
C VAL A 285 -16.26 7.61 4.61
N LEU A 286 -17.16 7.92 3.68
CA LEU A 286 -17.77 6.94 2.78
C LEU A 286 -16.76 6.37 1.77
N ILE A 287 -15.77 7.15 1.34
CA ILE A 287 -14.64 6.66 0.55
C ILE A 287 -13.93 5.53 1.31
N MET A 288 -13.54 5.77 2.56
CA MET A 288 -12.84 4.78 3.38
C MET A 288 -13.70 3.55 3.65
N LEU A 289 -15.00 3.74 3.90
CA LEU A 289 -15.93 2.65 4.17
C LEU A 289 -16.24 1.81 2.93
N SER A 290 -16.43 2.44 1.76
CA SER A 290 -16.70 1.78 0.48
C SER A 290 -15.47 1.04 -0.07
N ALA A 291 -14.28 1.50 0.26
CA ALA A 291 -13.02 0.86 -0.13
C ALA A 291 -12.87 -0.56 0.44
N ILE A 292 -13.40 -0.83 1.64
CA ILE A 292 -13.31 -2.15 2.30
C ILE A 292 -14.00 -3.25 1.50
N PRO A 293 -15.33 -3.19 1.21
CA PRO A 293 -15.99 -4.24 0.46
C PRO A 293 -15.42 -4.39 -0.95
N MET A 294 -15.03 -3.30 -1.62
CA MET A 294 -14.40 -3.40 -2.93
C MET A 294 -13.03 -4.08 -2.89
N ALA A 295 -12.18 -3.78 -1.89
CA ALA A 295 -10.91 -4.48 -1.71
C ALA A 295 -11.13 -5.99 -1.50
N LEU A 296 -12.16 -6.37 -0.75
CA LEU A 296 -12.55 -7.79 -0.58
C LEU A 296 -13.04 -8.42 -1.89
N ILE A 297 -13.79 -7.68 -2.72
CA ILE A 297 -14.17 -8.13 -4.08
C ILE A 297 -12.93 -8.35 -4.94
N TYR A 298 -11.94 -7.46 -4.92
CA TYR A 298 -10.68 -7.65 -5.64
C TYR A 298 -9.92 -8.90 -5.18
N ILE A 299 -9.87 -9.15 -3.88
CA ILE A 299 -9.31 -10.41 -3.35
C ILE A 299 -10.05 -11.61 -3.93
N HIS A 300 -11.39 -11.60 -3.89
CA HIS A 300 -12.21 -12.70 -4.43
C HIS A 300 -11.91 -12.95 -5.91
N ILE A 301 -11.96 -11.91 -6.73
CA ILE A 301 -11.75 -12.01 -8.18
C ILE A 301 -10.36 -12.61 -8.46
N MET A 302 -9.32 -12.12 -7.79
CA MET A 302 -7.96 -12.63 -7.97
C MET A 302 -7.82 -14.09 -7.56
N VAL A 303 -8.42 -14.50 -6.44
CA VAL A 303 -8.41 -15.90 -5.98
C VAL A 303 -9.11 -16.81 -6.99
N ILE A 304 -10.27 -16.41 -7.52
CA ILE A 304 -11.01 -17.21 -8.50
C ILE A 304 -10.25 -17.31 -9.83
N ILE A 305 -9.63 -16.23 -10.31
CA ILE A 305 -8.84 -16.24 -11.55
C ILE A 305 -7.66 -17.22 -11.44
N CYS A 306 -7.00 -17.29 -10.28
CA CYS A 306 -5.87 -18.18 -10.04
C CYS A 306 -6.27 -19.62 -9.64
N LYS A 307 -7.54 -19.87 -9.31
CA LYS A 307 -8.01 -21.15 -8.75
C LYS A 307 -7.67 -22.36 -9.62
N ASN A 308 -7.89 -22.25 -10.93
CA ASN A 308 -7.67 -23.35 -11.88
C ASN A 308 -6.26 -23.36 -12.47
N ASN A 309 -5.57 -22.22 -12.47
CA ASN A 309 -4.21 -22.12 -12.98
C ASN A 309 -3.44 -21.06 -12.17
N PRO A 310 -2.56 -21.47 -11.24
CA PRO A 310 -1.81 -20.54 -10.41
C PRO A 310 -0.83 -19.69 -11.21
N ASN A 311 -0.50 -20.06 -12.45
CA ASN A 311 0.41 -19.30 -13.32
C ASN A 311 -0.33 -18.30 -14.23
N ARG A 312 -1.67 -18.21 -14.16
CA ARG A 312 -2.45 -17.31 -15.02
C ARG A 312 -2.09 -15.84 -14.85
N LEU A 313 -1.64 -15.45 -13.66
CA LEU A 313 -1.26 -14.08 -13.31
C LEU A 313 0.24 -13.93 -13.02
N THR A 314 1.12 -14.70 -13.69
CA THR A 314 2.57 -14.68 -13.42
C THR A 314 3.19 -13.28 -13.51
N SER A 315 2.82 -12.46 -14.49
CA SER A 315 3.35 -11.08 -14.60
C SER A 315 2.98 -10.24 -13.39
N LEU A 316 1.75 -10.39 -12.89
CA LEU A 316 1.28 -9.68 -11.70
C LEU A 316 1.94 -10.21 -10.42
N GLN A 317 2.17 -11.52 -10.33
CA GLN A 317 2.94 -12.13 -9.23
C GLN A 317 4.37 -11.63 -9.21
N ASN A 318 4.99 -11.43 -10.38
CA ASN A 318 6.33 -10.88 -10.51
C ASN A 318 6.38 -9.45 -9.96
N VAL A 319 5.40 -8.61 -10.30
CA VAL A 319 5.23 -7.28 -9.70
C VAL A 319 5.07 -7.39 -8.17
N GLY A 320 4.22 -8.28 -7.67
CA GLY A 320 4.02 -8.46 -6.23
C GLY A 320 5.26 -8.94 -5.46
N LYS A 321 6.17 -9.67 -6.11
CA LYS A 321 7.48 -10.06 -5.52
C LYS A 321 8.44 -8.88 -5.38
N LEU A 322 8.23 -7.82 -6.16
CA LEU A 322 9.03 -6.59 -6.21
C LEU A 322 8.27 -5.36 -5.69
N ALA A 323 7.18 -5.57 -4.95
CA ALA A 323 6.25 -4.49 -4.60
C ALA A 323 6.92 -3.32 -3.86
N PHE A 324 7.89 -3.57 -2.97
CA PHE A 324 8.55 -2.47 -2.25
C PHE A 324 9.48 -1.69 -3.19
N SER A 325 10.27 -2.38 -4.01
CA SER A 325 11.14 -1.71 -4.99
C SER A 325 10.33 -0.94 -6.04
N LEU A 326 9.24 -1.51 -6.53
CA LEU A 326 8.38 -0.87 -7.53
C LEU A 326 7.60 0.32 -6.97
N TYR A 327 7.17 0.26 -5.71
CA TYR A 327 6.54 1.40 -5.03
C TYR A 327 7.50 2.61 -4.94
N ILE A 328 8.74 2.41 -4.53
CA ILE A 328 9.71 3.50 -4.49
C ILE A 328 10.07 3.99 -5.90
N LEU A 329 10.16 3.08 -6.87
CA LEU A 329 10.39 3.44 -8.27
C LEU A 329 9.24 4.29 -8.84
N GLN A 330 7.98 4.03 -8.47
CA GLN A 330 6.83 4.87 -8.82
C GLN A 330 7.06 6.31 -8.35
N SER A 331 7.43 6.51 -7.08
CA SER A 331 7.68 7.84 -6.52
C SER A 331 8.83 8.54 -7.20
N ILE A 332 9.95 7.85 -7.44
CA ILE A 332 11.09 8.42 -8.14
C ILE A 332 10.69 8.88 -9.54
N VAL A 333 10.02 8.03 -10.32
CA VAL A 333 9.60 8.38 -11.68
C VAL A 333 8.58 9.52 -11.69
N GLY A 334 7.56 9.46 -10.82
CA GLY A 334 6.54 10.50 -10.73
C GLY A 334 7.13 11.87 -10.38
N VAL A 335 7.99 11.93 -9.36
CA VAL A 335 8.68 13.17 -8.98
C VAL A 335 9.61 13.65 -10.09
N LEU A 336 10.40 12.76 -10.71
CA LEU A 336 11.28 13.14 -11.82
C LEU A 336 10.49 13.78 -12.98
N VAL A 337 9.35 13.18 -13.35
CA VAL A 337 8.51 13.69 -14.44
C VAL A 337 7.92 15.04 -14.08
N PHE A 338 7.17 15.14 -12.98
CA PHE A 338 6.42 16.35 -12.64
C PHE A 338 7.25 17.49 -12.07
N ARG A 339 8.51 17.24 -11.73
CA ARG A 339 9.40 18.26 -11.15
C ARG A 339 10.50 18.70 -12.09
N HIS A 340 11.14 17.76 -12.77
CA HIS A 340 12.40 18.02 -13.46
C HIS A 340 12.28 17.93 -14.98
N LEU A 341 11.53 16.94 -15.48
CA LEU A 341 11.47 16.68 -16.92
C LEU A 341 10.36 17.47 -17.61
N ALA A 342 9.19 17.57 -16.97
CA ALA A 342 8.00 18.17 -17.57
C ALA A 342 7.06 18.78 -16.50
N PRO A 343 7.51 19.76 -15.68
CA PRO A 343 6.70 20.38 -14.65
C PRO A 343 5.47 21.14 -15.18
N GLU A 344 5.47 21.55 -16.43
CA GLU A 344 4.34 22.17 -17.12
C GLU A 344 3.13 21.24 -17.28
N LEU A 345 3.33 19.92 -17.20
CA LEU A 345 2.23 18.95 -17.21
C LEU A 345 1.24 19.15 -16.05
N LEU A 346 1.68 19.71 -14.93
CA LEU A 346 0.81 20.02 -13.80
C LEU A 346 -0.26 21.06 -14.13
N LEU A 347 0.05 21.93 -15.09
CA LEU A 347 -0.81 23.02 -15.54
C LEU A 347 -1.83 22.55 -16.59
N SER A 348 -1.54 21.48 -17.32
CA SER A 348 -2.31 21.06 -18.51
C SER A 348 -2.97 19.68 -18.42
N LEU A 349 -2.47 18.75 -17.59
CA LEU A 349 -3.02 17.40 -17.53
C LEU A 349 -4.39 17.35 -16.84
N ASP A 350 -5.40 16.88 -17.55
CA ASP A 350 -6.67 16.47 -16.96
C ASP A 350 -6.54 15.08 -16.30
N ARG A 351 -7.59 14.62 -15.60
CA ARG A 351 -7.59 13.31 -14.94
C ARG A 351 -7.38 12.16 -15.93
N TRP A 352 -7.82 12.33 -17.18
CA TRP A 352 -7.59 11.34 -18.23
C TRP A 352 -6.09 11.20 -18.55
N GLY A 353 -5.37 12.31 -18.68
CA GLY A 353 -3.93 12.31 -18.87
C GLY A 353 -3.18 11.58 -17.76
N TYR A 354 -3.50 11.87 -16.48
CA TYR A 354 -2.94 11.13 -15.33
C TYR A 354 -3.28 9.63 -15.37
N MET A 355 -4.52 9.28 -15.70
CA MET A 355 -4.96 7.89 -15.84
C MET A 355 -4.14 7.16 -16.91
N LEU A 356 -3.93 7.79 -18.07
CA LEU A 356 -3.14 7.22 -19.16
C LEU A 356 -1.68 7.01 -18.74
N MET A 357 -1.07 7.98 -18.06
CA MET A 357 0.28 7.84 -17.52
C MET A 357 0.38 6.66 -16.54
N ALA A 358 -0.61 6.52 -15.64
CA ALA A 358 -0.67 5.40 -14.70
C ALA A 358 -0.81 4.04 -15.40
N ILE A 359 -1.62 3.95 -16.46
CA ILE A 359 -1.78 2.74 -17.28
C ILE A 359 -0.47 2.38 -17.99
N VAL A 360 0.12 3.34 -18.71
CA VAL A 360 1.38 3.13 -19.45
C VAL A 360 2.48 2.66 -18.51
N TYR A 361 2.62 3.34 -17.37
CA TYR A 361 3.62 2.98 -16.37
C TYR A 361 3.36 1.61 -15.74
N SER A 362 2.10 1.26 -15.48
CA SER A 362 1.74 -0.07 -14.97
C SER A 362 2.11 -1.19 -15.95
N VAL A 363 1.90 -0.97 -17.26
CA VAL A 363 2.35 -1.91 -18.30
C VAL A 363 3.87 -2.05 -18.30
N VAL A 364 4.59 -0.93 -18.22
CA VAL A 364 6.05 -0.94 -18.11
C VAL A 364 6.51 -1.71 -16.87
N GLN A 365 5.88 -1.52 -15.71
CA GLN A 365 6.23 -2.26 -14.49
C GLN A 365 5.95 -3.76 -14.60
N LEU A 366 4.87 -4.18 -15.27
CA LEU A 366 4.59 -5.59 -15.53
C LEU A 366 5.71 -6.26 -16.36
N LEU A 367 6.20 -5.55 -17.39
CA LEU A 367 7.29 -6.01 -18.25
C LEU A 367 8.63 -6.01 -17.50
N LEU A 368 8.97 -4.90 -16.85
CA LEU A 368 10.23 -4.74 -16.10
C LEU A 368 10.34 -5.75 -14.98
N ALA A 369 9.27 -5.97 -14.19
CA ALA A 369 9.29 -6.95 -13.11
C ALA A 369 9.53 -8.37 -13.63
N SER A 370 8.92 -8.70 -14.76
CA SER A 370 9.08 -10.02 -15.39
C SER A 370 10.46 -10.22 -15.97
N LEU A 371 11.06 -9.19 -16.59
CA LEU A 371 12.42 -9.22 -17.11
C LEU A 371 13.45 -9.29 -15.97
N TYR A 372 13.31 -8.43 -14.96
CA TYR A 372 14.20 -8.36 -13.81
C TYR A 372 14.29 -9.70 -13.08
N LEU A 373 13.15 -10.37 -12.87
CA LEU A 373 13.11 -11.67 -12.18
C LEU A 373 13.68 -12.85 -12.99
N ARG A 374 14.04 -12.65 -14.27
CA ARG A 374 14.84 -13.65 -15.02
C ARG A 374 16.28 -13.71 -14.53
N TYR A 375 16.81 -12.57 -14.06
CA TYR A 375 18.20 -12.45 -13.63
C TYR A 375 18.36 -12.42 -12.10
N PHE A 376 17.38 -11.86 -11.39
CA PHE A 376 17.44 -11.67 -9.94
C PHE A 376 16.28 -12.37 -9.23
N LYS A 377 16.53 -12.93 -8.04
CA LYS A 377 15.49 -13.67 -7.27
C LYS A 377 14.59 -12.77 -6.42
N GLN A 378 14.98 -11.51 -6.22
CA GLN A 378 14.34 -10.57 -5.30
C GLN A 378 14.72 -9.13 -5.67
N GLY A 379 13.84 -8.16 -5.38
CA GLY A 379 14.12 -6.76 -5.61
C GLY A 379 15.19 -6.20 -4.66
N PRO A 380 15.86 -5.11 -5.06
CA PRO A 380 16.98 -4.53 -4.33
C PRO A 380 16.57 -4.06 -2.93
N LEU A 381 15.44 -3.34 -2.80
CA LEU A 381 14.98 -2.84 -1.51
C LEU A 381 14.45 -3.95 -0.61
N GLU A 382 13.80 -4.97 -1.17
CA GLU A 382 13.38 -6.14 -0.40
C GLU A 382 14.58 -6.92 0.15
N LYS A 383 15.66 -7.03 -0.64
CA LYS A 383 16.91 -7.68 -0.21
C LYS A 383 17.60 -6.87 0.89
N LEU A 384 17.72 -5.56 0.71
CA LEU A 384 18.32 -4.64 1.69
C LEU A 384 17.52 -4.66 3.00
N TRP A 385 16.20 -4.50 2.92
CA TRP A 385 15.30 -4.51 4.08
C TRP A 385 15.39 -5.83 4.85
N ARG A 386 15.42 -6.97 4.16
CA ARG A 386 15.64 -8.26 4.80
C ARG A 386 17.00 -8.32 5.48
N HIS A 387 18.07 -7.90 4.81
CA HIS A 387 19.41 -7.94 5.40
C HIS A 387 19.50 -7.12 6.70
N LEU A 388 19.02 -5.87 6.67
CA LEU A 388 19.05 -4.96 7.83
C LEU A 388 18.25 -5.49 9.03
N ALA A 389 17.09 -6.10 8.78
CA ALA A 389 16.26 -6.64 9.84
C ALA A 389 16.86 -7.89 10.53
N PHE A 390 17.65 -8.69 9.79
CA PHE A 390 18.28 -9.88 10.35
C PHE A 390 19.65 -9.59 10.98
N LYS A 391 20.34 -8.51 10.58
CA LYS A 391 21.67 -8.15 11.11
C LYS A 391 21.71 -8.07 12.64
N LYS A 392 20.69 -7.45 13.26
CA LYS A 392 20.60 -7.31 14.72
C LYS A 392 20.42 -8.66 15.44
N HIS A 393 19.71 -9.60 14.82
CA HIS A 393 19.51 -10.93 15.40
C HIS A 393 20.76 -11.80 15.31
N LEU A 394 21.48 -11.73 14.18
CA LEU A 394 22.75 -12.44 13.98
C LEU A 394 23.85 -11.94 14.93
N GLN A 395 23.78 -10.67 15.36
CA GLN A 395 24.70 -10.10 16.35
C GLN A 395 24.36 -10.48 17.79
N GLN A 396 23.12 -10.88 18.08
CA GLN A 396 22.68 -11.30 19.42
C GLN A 396 22.86 -12.80 19.68
N GLN A 397 23.15 -13.58 18.64
CA GLN A 397 23.45 -15.02 18.71
C GLN A 397 24.96 -15.32 18.69
N LYS A 398 25.79 -14.29 18.50
CA LYS A 398 27.23 -14.32 18.72
C LYS A 398 27.51 -13.70 20.09
#